data_AF-A0A7Y8JDM7-F1
#
_entry.id   AF-A0A7Y8JDM7-F1
#
_cell.length_a   1.000
_cell.length_b   1.000
_cell.length_c   1.000
_cell.angle_alpha   90.00
_cell.angle_beta   90.00
_cell.angle_gamma   90.00
#
_symmetry.space_group_name_H-M   'P 1'
#
loop_
_entity.id
_entity.type
_entity.pdbx_description
1 polymer ?
#
loop_
_entity_poly.entity_id
_entity_poly.type
_entity_poly.pdbx_seq_one_letter_code
_entity_poly.pdbx_strand_id
1 'polypeptide(L)'
;NISSKIGLDEKEILLWNKNKGSESAGNLKYALERAKIILWEGHCHVHTAFTPYDVYNVRKRYPGVKIIVHPECTKEVVDIADDFGSTSFIVKYVEEAPKGAVIAIGTEINLVARLANKHRDKKIVELKRSLCPNMYKIDLAKLLGTLENLNDYEVVVPEKIKNDARKALRKMLEV
;
A
#
# COMPACT_ATOMS: atom_id res chain seq x y z
N ASN A 1 -1.66 7.84 -8.08
CA ASN A 1 -1.69 8.39 -6.71
C ASN A 1 -0.40 9.11 -6.35
N ILE A 2 0.71 8.41 -6.10
CA ILE A 2 1.99 9.08 -5.75
C ILE A 2 2.49 9.98 -6.89
N SER A 3 2.42 9.52 -8.14
CA SER A 3 2.78 10.30 -9.33
C SER A 3 2.06 11.65 -9.41
N SER A 4 0.76 11.67 -9.11
CA SER A 4 -0.03 12.90 -9.06
C SER A 4 0.42 13.82 -7.92
N LYS A 5 0.77 13.27 -6.75
CA LYS A 5 1.29 14.05 -5.60
C LYS A 5 2.63 14.73 -5.90
N ILE A 6 3.47 14.13 -6.74
CA ILE A 6 4.75 14.71 -7.17
C ILE A 6 4.64 15.53 -8.46
N GLY A 7 3.43 15.78 -8.96
CA GLY A 7 3.18 16.68 -10.10
C GLY A 7 3.49 16.10 -11.47
N LEU A 8 3.54 14.77 -11.63
CA LEU A 8 3.66 14.16 -12.96
C LEU A 8 2.34 14.17 -13.70
N ASP A 9 2.38 14.58 -14.96
CA ASP A 9 1.23 14.47 -15.88
C ASP A 9 1.00 12.99 -16.24
N GLU A 10 -0.25 12.58 -16.44
CA GLU A 10 -0.58 11.20 -16.84
C GLU A 10 0.14 10.80 -18.14
N LYS A 11 0.43 11.75 -19.01
CA LYS A 11 1.15 11.51 -20.24
C LYS A 11 2.61 11.11 -20.01
N GLU A 12 3.21 11.52 -18.90
CA GLU A 12 4.60 11.22 -18.54
C GLU A 12 4.74 9.83 -17.88
N ILE A 13 3.63 9.11 -17.72
CA ILE A 13 3.58 7.78 -17.13
C ILE A 13 3.24 6.77 -18.23
N LEU A 14 4.16 5.85 -18.48
CA LEU A 14 3.91 4.71 -19.36
C LEU A 14 3.50 3.50 -18.53
N LEU A 15 2.31 2.96 -18.80
CA LEU A 15 1.87 1.69 -18.21
C LEU A 15 2.28 0.53 -19.13
N TRP A 16 3.09 -0.37 -18.60
CA TRP A 16 3.60 -1.55 -19.29
C TRP A 16 2.82 -2.81 -18.88
N ASN A 17 2.17 -3.44 -19.87
CA ASN A 17 1.50 -4.72 -19.69
C ASN A 17 2.31 -5.80 -20.40
N LYS A 18 2.90 -6.71 -19.62
CA LYS A 18 3.72 -7.82 -20.16
C LYS A 18 2.98 -8.72 -21.15
N ASN A 19 1.66 -8.88 -21.01
CA ASN A 19 0.84 -9.73 -21.87
C ASN A 19 0.50 -9.04 -23.20
N LYS A 20 0.51 -7.70 -23.23
CA LYS A 20 0.28 -6.88 -24.44
C LYS A 20 1.59 -6.45 -25.11
N GLY A 21 2.73 -6.59 -24.43
CA GLY A 21 4.04 -6.20 -24.95
C GLY A 21 4.05 -4.74 -25.42
N SER A 22 4.59 -4.48 -26.61
CA SER A 22 4.67 -3.14 -27.20
C SER A 22 3.31 -2.47 -27.41
N GLU A 23 2.22 -3.23 -27.53
CA GLU A 23 0.87 -2.68 -27.70
C GLU A 23 0.37 -1.96 -26.45
N SER A 24 0.96 -2.25 -25.27
CA SER A 24 0.60 -1.54 -24.04
C SER A 24 0.95 -0.05 -24.09
N ALA A 25 1.84 0.35 -24.99
CA ALA A 25 2.34 1.71 -25.15
C ALA A 25 1.71 2.47 -26.33
N GLY A 26 0.84 1.84 -27.12
CA GLY A 26 0.38 2.41 -28.39
C GLY A 26 1.55 2.70 -29.33
N ASN A 27 1.82 3.98 -29.62
CA ASN A 27 3.08 4.37 -30.28
C ASN A 27 4.24 4.27 -29.26
N LEU A 28 4.85 3.09 -29.20
CA LEU A 28 5.91 2.75 -28.24
C LEU A 28 7.07 3.74 -28.25
N LYS A 29 7.52 4.18 -29.43
CA LYS A 29 8.64 5.13 -29.53
C LYS A 29 8.29 6.45 -28.86
N TYR A 30 7.15 7.03 -29.24
CA TYR A 30 6.68 8.30 -28.67
C TYR A 30 6.38 8.18 -27.17
N ALA A 31 5.82 7.06 -26.74
CA ALA A 31 5.51 6.81 -25.33
C ALA A 31 6.78 6.67 -24.47
N LEU A 32 7.83 6.02 -24.98
CA LEU A 32 9.12 5.92 -24.29
C LEU A 32 9.85 7.25 -24.22
N GLU A 33 9.84 8.04 -25.30
CA GLU A 33 10.53 9.35 -25.35
C GLU A 33 9.98 10.36 -24.35
N ARG A 34 8.68 10.29 -24.02
CA ARG A 34 8.02 11.20 -23.06
C ARG A 34 7.89 10.62 -21.64
N ALA A 35 8.08 9.32 -21.47
CA ALA A 35 7.88 8.68 -20.18
C ALA A 35 8.99 9.09 -19.20
N LYS A 36 8.60 9.70 -18.09
CA LYS A 36 9.47 9.88 -16.92
C LYS A 36 9.44 8.66 -16.02
N ILE A 37 8.33 7.93 -16.02
CA ILE A 37 8.14 6.69 -15.25
C ILE A 37 7.51 5.62 -16.14
N ILE A 38 8.05 4.40 -16.06
CA ILE A 38 7.45 3.20 -16.62
C ILE A 38 6.92 2.35 -15.46
N LEU A 39 5.61 2.15 -15.40
CA LEU A 39 4.94 1.34 -14.39
C LEU A 39 4.56 -0.01 -14.97
N TRP A 40 4.67 -1.06 -14.17
CA TRP A 40 4.03 -2.33 -14.50
C TRP A 40 2.54 -2.24 -14.22
N GLU A 41 1.70 -2.86 -15.05
CA GLU A 41 0.26 -3.02 -14.79
C GLU A 41 0.03 -4.06 -13.67
N GLY A 42 0.45 -3.71 -12.47
CA GLY A 42 0.26 -4.47 -11.25
C GLY A 42 -0.62 -3.70 -10.27
N HIS A 43 -1.32 -4.45 -9.41
CA HIS A 43 -2.12 -3.87 -8.33
C HIS A 43 -2.12 -4.80 -7.12
N CYS A 44 -2.44 -4.23 -5.95
CA CYS A 44 -2.65 -5.00 -4.74
C CYS A 44 -4.15 -5.27 -4.56
N HIS A 45 -4.54 -6.55 -4.66
CA HIS A 45 -5.93 -6.99 -4.47
C HIS A 45 -6.53 -6.61 -3.11
N VAL A 46 -5.69 -6.37 -2.09
CA VAL A 46 -6.13 -5.92 -0.75
C VAL A 46 -6.63 -4.47 -0.82
N HIS A 47 -5.93 -3.60 -1.53
CA HIS A 47 -6.23 -2.17 -1.58
C HIS A 47 -7.18 -1.79 -2.71
N THR A 48 -7.21 -2.55 -3.81
CA THR A 48 -8.21 -2.34 -4.88
C THR A 48 -9.60 -2.86 -4.51
N ALA A 49 -9.74 -3.59 -3.40
CA ALA A 49 -11.05 -4.04 -2.88
C ALA A 49 -11.89 -2.92 -2.23
N PHE A 50 -11.27 -1.78 -1.92
CA PHE A 50 -11.97 -0.59 -1.41
C PHE A 50 -12.64 0.15 -2.56
N THR A 51 -13.85 0.66 -2.31
CA THR A 51 -14.65 1.38 -3.29
C THR A 51 -15.09 2.73 -2.76
N PRO A 52 -15.47 3.69 -3.63
CA PRO A 52 -16.06 4.94 -3.17
C PRO A 52 -17.27 4.76 -2.26
N TYR A 53 -18.08 3.72 -2.52
CA TYR A 53 -19.21 3.35 -1.68
C TYR A 53 -18.81 3.06 -0.23
N ASP A 54 -17.68 2.37 -0.01
CA ASP A 54 -17.17 2.07 1.33
C ASP A 54 -16.83 3.36 2.10
N VAL A 55 -16.20 4.33 1.42
CA VAL A 55 -15.89 5.67 1.98
C VAL A 55 -17.17 6.39 2.38
N TYR A 56 -18.15 6.49 1.47
CA TYR A 56 -19.40 7.19 1.76
C TYR A 56 -20.19 6.51 2.88
N ASN A 57 -20.21 5.18 2.92
CA ASN A 57 -20.88 4.42 3.99
C ASN A 57 -20.23 4.64 5.35
N VAL A 58 -18.91 4.70 5.42
CA VAL A 58 -18.21 5.01 6.68
C VAL A 58 -18.52 6.43 7.14
N ARG A 59 -18.49 7.42 6.24
CA ARG A 59 -18.86 8.81 6.58
C ARG A 59 -20.31 8.91 7.11
N LYS A 60 -21.25 8.14 6.53
CA LYS A 60 -22.63 8.07 7.02
C LYS A 60 -22.74 7.44 8.41
N ARG A 61 -22.00 6.37 8.68
CA ARG A 61 -22.03 5.66 9.97
C ARG A 61 -21.31 6.41 11.09
N TYR A 62 -20.28 7.20 10.75
CA TYR A 62 -19.45 7.91 11.71
C TYR A 62 -19.33 9.39 11.29
N PRO A 63 -20.30 10.24 11.69
CA PRO A 63 -20.21 11.68 11.42
C PRO A 63 -18.90 12.27 11.96
N GLY A 64 -18.21 13.06 11.13
CA GLY A 64 -16.93 13.69 11.50
C GLY A 64 -15.70 12.78 11.44
N VAL A 65 -15.84 11.54 10.97
CA VAL A 65 -14.71 10.60 10.79
C VAL A 65 -13.66 11.16 9.82
N LYS A 66 -12.39 10.92 10.14
CA LYS A 66 -11.26 11.11 9.22
C LYS A 66 -10.90 9.80 8.54
N ILE A 67 -10.85 9.78 7.22
CA ILE A 67 -10.62 8.59 6.41
C ILE A 67 -9.21 8.66 5.81
N ILE A 68 -8.34 7.76 6.26
CA ILE A 68 -6.94 7.70 5.84
C ILE A 68 -6.69 6.38 5.11
N VAL A 69 -6.19 6.44 3.88
CA VAL A 69 -6.04 5.25 3.02
C VAL A 69 -4.60 5.02 2.58
N HIS A 70 -4.28 3.81 2.15
CA HIS A 70 -3.00 3.53 1.52
C HIS A 70 -2.98 4.04 0.06
N PRO A 71 -1.84 4.53 -0.46
CA PRO A 71 -1.74 4.97 -1.86
C PRO A 71 -1.92 3.85 -2.90
N GLU A 72 -1.96 2.57 -2.49
CA GLU A 72 -2.28 1.45 -3.37
C GLU A 72 -3.79 1.30 -3.64
N CYS A 73 -4.64 2.05 -2.93
CA CYS A 73 -6.06 2.13 -3.25
C CYS A 73 -6.27 2.73 -4.65
N THR A 74 -7.45 2.50 -5.24
CA THR A 74 -7.76 3.11 -6.54
C THR A 74 -7.79 4.64 -6.43
N LYS A 75 -7.58 5.33 -7.56
CA LYS A 75 -7.54 6.80 -7.58
C LYS A 75 -8.84 7.41 -7.05
N GLU A 76 -9.98 6.81 -7.40
CA GLU A 76 -11.29 7.27 -6.96
C GLU A 76 -11.47 7.20 -5.45
N VAL A 77 -10.86 6.21 -4.78
CA VAL A 77 -10.87 6.09 -3.31
C VAL A 77 -9.93 7.10 -2.68
N VAL A 78 -8.73 7.27 -3.25
CA VAL A 78 -7.73 8.23 -2.76
C VAL A 78 -8.24 9.67 -2.87
N ASP A 79 -8.88 10.02 -3.98
CA ASP A 79 -9.37 11.38 -4.25
C ASP A 79 -10.47 11.85 -3.27
N ILE A 80 -11.20 10.92 -2.65
CA ILE A 80 -12.28 11.23 -1.69
C ILE A 80 -11.94 10.91 -0.22
N ALA A 81 -10.75 10.36 0.02
CA ALA A 81 -10.20 10.20 1.36
C ALA A 81 -9.72 11.55 1.92
N ASP A 82 -9.58 11.66 3.24
CA ASP A 82 -9.09 12.89 3.86
C ASP A 82 -7.56 13.00 3.81
N ASP A 83 -6.85 11.86 3.78
CA ASP A 83 -5.42 11.80 3.50
C ASP A 83 -5.01 10.39 3.03
N PHE A 84 -3.79 10.25 2.52
CA PHE A 84 -3.22 8.98 2.13
C PHE A 84 -1.71 8.90 2.32
N GLY A 85 -1.22 7.71 2.67
CA GLY A 85 0.21 7.46 2.80
C GLY A 85 0.54 6.00 3.13
N SER A 86 1.83 5.73 3.30
CA SER A 86 2.33 4.41 3.69
C SER A 86 1.74 3.95 5.03
N THR A 87 1.93 2.68 5.37
CA THR A 87 1.57 2.16 6.69
C THR A 87 2.22 2.97 7.83
N SER A 88 3.48 3.39 7.67
CA SER A 88 4.16 4.26 8.65
C SER A 88 3.52 5.64 8.76
N PHE A 89 3.07 6.23 7.65
CA PHE A 89 2.32 7.49 7.66
C PHE A 89 1.00 7.34 8.42
N ILE A 90 0.24 6.27 8.15
CA ILE A 90 -1.03 5.97 8.84
C ILE A 90 -0.81 5.80 10.34
N VAL A 91 0.23 5.06 10.74
CA VAL A 91 0.59 4.88 12.16
C VAL A 91 0.85 6.23 12.81
N LYS A 92 1.68 7.07 12.18
CA LYS A 92 2.00 8.42 12.68
C LYS A 92 0.74 9.29 12.80
N TYR A 93 -0.11 9.31 11.78
CA TYR A 93 -1.37 10.05 11.81
C TYR A 93 -2.24 9.67 13.01
N VAL A 94 -2.36 8.37 13.29
CA VAL A 94 -3.15 7.87 14.42
C VAL A 94 -2.50 8.22 15.77
N GLU A 95 -1.17 8.16 15.86
CA GLU A 95 -0.44 8.52 17.07
C GLU A 95 -0.56 10.00 17.41
N GLU A 96 -0.53 10.88 16.40
CA GLU A 96 -0.63 12.34 16.53
C GLU A 96 -2.07 12.85 16.66
N ALA A 97 -3.07 12.04 16.32
CA ALA A 97 -4.47 12.44 16.42
C ALA A 97 -4.89 12.73 17.88
N PRO A 98 -5.81 13.68 18.11
CA PRO A 98 -6.28 13.99 19.45
C PRO A 98 -7.08 12.83 20.07
N LYS A 99 -7.19 12.81 21.40
CA LYS A 99 -8.08 11.89 22.13
C LYS A 99 -9.52 12.06 21.65
N GLY A 100 -10.25 10.95 21.53
CA GLY A 100 -11.62 10.94 21.03
C GLY A 100 -11.76 11.05 19.51
N ALA A 101 -10.66 11.19 18.76
CA ALA A 101 -10.70 11.21 17.30
C ALA A 101 -11.36 9.93 16.75
N VAL A 102 -12.17 10.11 15.70
CA VAL A 102 -12.79 9.01 14.94
C VAL A 102 -12.07 8.88 13.61
N ILE A 103 -11.40 7.75 13.39
CA ILE A 103 -10.53 7.54 12.23
C ILE A 103 -10.91 6.23 11.55
N ALA A 104 -11.19 6.27 10.26
CA ALA A 104 -11.34 5.09 9.44
C ALA A 104 -10.09 4.86 8.60
N ILE A 105 -9.59 3.63 8.57
CA ILE A 105 -8.35 3.29 7.90
C ILE A 105 -8.61 2.31 6.75
N GLY A 106 -8.19 2.69 5.54
CA GLY A 106 -8.25 1.86 4.33
C GLY A 106 -6.91 1.21 4.01
N THR A 107 -6.60 0.10 4.70
CA THR A 107 -5.42 -0.73 4.46
C THR A 107 -5.66 -2.15 4.99
N GLU A 108 -4.63 -2.98 5.08
CA GLU A 108 -4.72 -4.35 5.61
C GLU A 108 -5.22 -4.37 7.07
N ILE A 109 -6.17 -5.26 7.36
CA ILE A 109 -6.93 -5.32 8.62
C ILE A 109 -6.08 -5.47 9.88
N ASN A 110 -4.97 -6.20 9.84
CA ASN A 110 -4.16 -6.44 11.03
C ASN A 110 -3.47 -5.16 11.52
N LEU A 111 -3.13 -4.24 10.61
CA LEU A 111 -2.63 -2.92 11.00
C LEU A 111 -3.73 -2.12 11.71
N VAL A 112 -4.95 -2.10 11.16
CA VAL A 112 -6.09 -1.39 11.75
C VAL A 112 -6.41 -1.92 13.14
N ALA A 113 -6.52 -3.25 13.28
CA ALA A 113 -6.79 -3.91 14.55
C ALA A 113 -5.70 -3.63 15.60
N ARG A 114 -4.42 -3.64 15.19
CA ARG A 114 -3.31 -3.30 16.08
C ARG A 114 -3.39 -1.86 16.57
N LEU A 115 -3.69 -0.92 15.68
CA LEU A 115 -3.84 0.50 16.03
C LEU A 115 -5.04 0.74 16.95
N ALA A 116 -6.18 0.11 16.67
CA ALA A 116 -7.37 0.16 17.54
C ALA A 116 -7.10 -0.38 18.94
N ASN A 117 -6.33 -1.47 19.06
CA ASN A 117 -5.94 -2.04 20.35
C ASN A 117 -4.95 -1.16 21.12
N LYS A 118 -4.00 -0.52 20.43
CA LYS A 118 -2.96 0.34 21.03
C LYS A 118 -3.53 1.70 21.47
N HIS A 119 -4.48 2.26 20.73
CA HIS A 119 -5.03 3.61 20.94
C HIS A 119 -6.52 3.58 21.31
N ARG A 120 -6.84 2.96 22.45
CA ARG A 120 -8.24 2.84 22.94
C ARG A 120 -8.88 4.18 23.32
N ASP A 121 -8.09 5.24 23.42
CA ASP A 121 -8.54 6.62 23.59
C ASP A 121 -9.15 7.23 22.32
N LYS A 122 -9.05 6.52 21.19
CA LYS A 122 -9.56 6.93 19.87
C LYS A 122 -10.51 5.86 19.33
N LYS A 123 -11.41 6.27 18.43
CA LYS A 123 -12.28 5.35 17.71
C LYS A 123 -11.69 5.04 16.34
N ILE A 124 -10.92 3.97 16.26
CA ILE A 124 -10.29 3.50 15.02
C ILE A 124 -11.15 2.39 14.42
N VAL A 125 -11.57 2.57 13.18
CA VAL A 125 -12.40 1.60 12.45
C VAL A 125 -11.75 1.25 11.11
N GLU A 126 -12.03 0.06 10.61
CA GLU A 126 -11.65 -0.30 9.24
C GLU A 126 -12.60 0.38 8.24
N LEU A 127 -12.07 0.79 7.09
CA LEU A 127 -12.89 1.28 5.98
C LEU A 127 -13.82 0.16 5.48
N LYS A 128 -13.24 -1.02 5.31
CA LYS A 128 -13.86 -2.29 4.97
C LYS A 128 -12.90 -3.40 5.37
N ARG A 129 -13.42 -4.57 5.74
CA ARG A 129 -12.60 -5.74 5.99
C ARG A 129 -11.80 -6.12 4.75
N SER A 130 -10.46 -5.99 4.83
CA SER A 130 -9.55 -6.40 3.76
C SER A 130 -8.33 -7.12 4.33
N LEU A 131 -8.14 -8.37 3.91
CA LEU A 131 -7.13 -9.30 4.42
C LEU A 131 -6.15 -9.66 3.30
N CYS A 132 -4.86 -9.65 3.60
CA CYS A 132 -3.87 -10.27 2.72
C CYS A 132 -3.73 -11.77 3.03
N PRO A 133 -4.21 -12.68 2.17
CA PRO A 133 -4.13 -14.12 2.42
C PRO A 133 -2.68 -14.61 2.51
N ASN A 134 -1.74 -13.96 1.81
CA ASN A 134 -0.33 -14.31 1.87
C ASN A 134 0.32 -13.88 3.19
N MET A 135 -0.04 -12.72 3.75
CA MET A 135 0.42 -12.35 5.09
C MET A 135 -0.16 -13.29 6.16
N TYR A 136 -1.41 -13.73 5.96
CA TYR A 136 -2.09 -14.66 6.87
C TYR A 136 -1.56 -16.10 6.83
N LYS A 137 -0.60 -16.41 5.95
CA LYS A 137 0.09 -17.71 5.95
C LYS A 137 0.99 -17.89 7.18
N ILE A 138 1.38 -16.80 7.85
CA ILE A 138 2.22 -16.85 9.05
C ILE A 138 1.33 -17.01 10.28
N ASP A 139 1.59 -18.04 11.08
CA ASP A 139 0.89 -18.33 12.33
C ASP A 139 1.89 -18.71 13.43
N LEU A 140 1.40 -18.85 14.68
CA LEU A 140 2.26 -19.13 15.83
C LEU A 140 2.93 -20.51 15.74
N ALA A 141 2.27 -21.50 15.16
CA ALA A 141 2.83 -22.84 15.01
C ALA A 141 3.98 -22.85 14.00
N LYS A 142 3.82 -22.16 12.86
CA LYS A 142 4.89 -21.98 11.88
C LYS A 142 6.03 -21.15 12.44
N LEU A 143 5.75 -20.09 13.20
CA LEU A 143 6.78 -19.29 13.86
C LEU A 143 7.60 -20.15 14.83
N LEU A 144 6.94 -20.93 15.69
CA LEU A 144 7.62 -21.86 16.58
C LEU A 144 8.47 -22.86 15.80
N GLY A 145 7.89 -23.49 14.77
CA GLY A 145 8.61 -24.44 13.91
C GLY A 145 9.83 -23.82 13.21
N THR A 146 9.76 -22.56 12.79
CA THR A 146 10.91 -21.84 12.25
C THR A 146 11.97 -21.57 13.32
N LEU A 147 11.57 -21.20 14.55
CA LEU A 147 12.50 -20.93 15.65
C LEU A 147 13.21 -22.21 16.14
N GLU A 148 12.55 -23.36 16.10
CA GLU A 148 13.13 -24.66 16.43
C GLU A 148 14.06 -25.19 15.33
N ASN A 149 13.83 -24.76 14.07
CA ASN A 149 14.52 -25.28 12.89
C ASN A 149 15.10 -24.13 12.04
N LEU A 150 15.96 -23.30 12.66
CA LEU A 150 16.46 -22.05 12.04
C LEU A 150 17.15 -22.25 10.67
N ASN A 151 17.80 -23.39 10.45
CA ASN A 151 18.52 -23.68 9.22
C ASN A 151 17.60 -24.12 8.06
N ASP A 152 16.39 -24.59 8.34
CA ASP A 152 15.50 -25.20 7.33
C ASP A 152 14.79 -24.15 6.46
N TYR A 153 14.74 -22.91 6.91
CA TYR A 153 14.00 -21.82 6.27
C TYR A 153 14.91 -20.65 5.86
N GLU A 154 16.22 -20.90 5.73
CA GLU A 154 17.18 -19.85 5.32
C GLU A 154 16.83 -19.29 3.93
N VAL A 155 16.71 -17.96 3.85
CA VAL A 155 16.49 -17.27 2.58
C VAL A 155 17.82 -17.10 1.85
N VAL A 156 18.09 -18.01 0.91
CA VAL A 156 19.29 -17.96 0.07
C VAL A 156 18.99 -17.21 -1.23
N VAL A 157 19.82 -16.19 -1.53
CA VAL A 157 19.73 -15.40 -2.75
C VAL A 157 21.05 -15.50 -3.52
N PRO A 158 21.05 -15.84 -4.82
CA PRO A 158 22.27 -15.91 -5.63
C PRO A 158 23.09 -14.62 -5.59
N GLU A 159 24.42 -14.75 -5.49
CA GLU A 159 25.33 -13.62 -5.23
C GLU A 159 25.21 -12.48 -6.25
N LYS A 160 25.04 -12.82 -7.53
CA LYS A 160 24.82 -11.83 -8.60
C LYS A 160 23.55 -10.99 -8.34
N ILE A 161 22.43 -11.65 -8.02
CA ILE A 161 21.15 -10.98 -7.74
C ILE A 161 21.27 -10.11 -6.48
N LYS A 162 21.90 -10.66 -5.43
CA LYS A 162 22.11 -9.98 -4.15
C LYS A 162 22.89 -8.68 -4.34
N ASN A 163 23.95 -8.69 -5.14
CA ASN A 163 24.80 -7.52 -5.37
C ASN A 163 24.10 -6.42 -6.15
N ASP A 164 23.35 -6.77 -7.20
CA ASP A 164 22.65 -5.76 -7.99
C ASP A 164 21.44 -5.18 -7.23
N ALA A 165 20.67 -6.02 -6.53
CA ALA A 165 19.58 -5.54 -5.68
C ALA A 165 20.09 -4.63 -4.55
N ARG A 166 21.25 -4.97 -3.94
CA ARG A 166 21.87 -4.15 -2.89
C ARG A 166 22.29 -2.77 -3.39
N LYS A 167 22.81 -2.65 -4.62
CA LYS A 167 23.16 -1.34 -5.21
C LYS A 167 21.92 -0.45 -5.31
N ALA A 168 20.80 -0.98 -5.81
CA ALA A 168 19.54 -0.24 -5.90
C ALA A 168 19.04 0.19 -4.53
N LEU A 169 19.05 -0.72 -3.54
CA LEU A 169 18.65 -0.42 -2.17
C LEU A 169 19.52 0.66 -1.52
N ARG A 170 20.85 0.60 -1.68
CA ARG A 170 21.75 1.61 -1.12
C ARG A 170 21.48 3.00 -1.68
N LYS A 171 21.34 3.11 -3.00
CA LYS A 171 20.97 4.39 -3.64
C LYS A 171 19.65 4.95 -3.10
N MET A 172 18.66 4.11 -2.82
CA MET A 172 17.38 4.54 -2.22
C MET A 172 17.54 5.08 -0.79
N LEU A 173 18.50 4.55 -0.02
CA LEU A 173 18.74 4.96 1.38
C LEU A 173 19.67 6.17 1.52
N GLU A 174 20.39 6.54 0.46
CA GLU A 174 21.29 7.70 0.42
C GLU A 174 20.55 9.03 0.17
N VAL A 175 19.26 8.97 -0.19
CA VAL A 175 18.38 10.12 -0.50
C VAL A 175 17.51 10.49 0.69
#